data_AF-A0A5P8KBU5-F1
#
_entry.id   AF-A0A5P8KBU5-F1
#
_cell.length_a   1.000
_cell.length_b   1.000
_cell.length_c   1.000
_cell.angle_alpha   90.00
_cell.angle_beta   90.00
_cell.angle_gamma   90.00
#
_symmetry.space_group_name_H-M   'P 1'
#
loop_
_entity.id
_entity.type
_entity.pdbx_description
1 polymer ?
#
loop_
_entity_poly.entity_id
_entity_poly.type
_entity_poly.pdbx_seq_one_letter_code
_entity_poly.pdbx_strand_id
1 'polypeptide(L)'
;MTRCCDTPEGAPCAHDTIPTVPMPGWEHREQLLQAAAELHTAITKFTESFMPMARALADSYAQFVRQLREAGYLDDQDQPVKPADRPAWQSPYGPPKRRR
;
A
#
# COMPACT_ATOMS: atom_id res chain seq x y z
N MET A 1 24.90 3.70 30.42
CA MET A 1 25.69 2.47 30.23
C MET A 1 24.70 1.32 30.07
N THR A 2 24.20 1.10 28.86
CA THR A 2 23.17 0.08 28.59
C THR A 2 23.81 -1.01 27.73
N ARG A 3 23.75 -2.25 28.24
CA ARG A 3 24.50 -3.42 27.77
C ARG A 3 24.04 -3.86 26.36
N CYS A 4 24.98 -4.06 25.42
CA CYS A 4 24.78 -4.93 24.26
C CYS A 4 24.73 -6.38 24.79
N CYS A 5 23.55 -6.91 25.10
CA CYS A 5 23.40 -8.30 25.50
C CYS A 5 23.29 -9.20 24.26
N ASP A 6 24.06 -10.29 24.25
CA ASP A 6 23.93 -11.48 23.40
C ASP A 6 24.23 -11.37 21.90
N THR A 7 25.43 -10.90 21.55
CA THR A 7 26.01 -11.17 20.22
C THR A 7 27.33 -11.94 20.33
N PRO A 8 27.61 -12.91 19.42
CA PRO A 8 28.89 -13.59 19.36
C PRO A 8 30.03 -12.57 19.16
N GLU A 9 31.19 -12.84 19.77
CA GLU A 9 32.37 -11.97 19.71
C GLU A 9 32.62 -11.47 18.28
N GLY A 10 32.43 -10.16 18.06
CA GLY A 10 32.68 -9.49 16.78
C GLY A 10 31.47 -8.96 16.02
N ALA A 11 30.22 -9.17 16.47
CA ALA A 11 29.07 -8.55 15.80
C ALA A 11 28.93 -7.06 16.18
N PRO A 12 28.80 -6.14 15.20
CA PRO A 12 28.56 -4.72 15.49
C PRO A 12 27.18 -4.55 16.11
N CYS A 13 27.10 -3.81 17.23
CA CYS A 13 25.82 -3.51 17.84
C CYS A 13 24.99 -2.64 16.86
N ALA A 14 23.70 -2.92 16.69
CA ALA A 14 22.84 -2.27 15.69
C ALA A 14 22.67 -0.74 15.83
N HIS A 15 23.20 -0.12 16.89
CA HIS A 15 23.26 1.33 17.01
C HIS A 15 24.45 1.96 16.26
N ASP A 16 25.50 1.18 15.96
CA ASP A 16 26.66 1.63 15.19
C ASP A 16 26.42 1.62 13.67
N THR A 17 25.30 1.04 13.21
CA THR A 17 24.94 0.98 11.78
C THR A 17 23.94 2.05 11.35
N ILE A 18 23.47 2.92 12.27
CA ILE A 18 22.66 4.07 11.87
C ILE A 18 23.61 5.06 11.20
N PRO A 19 23.51 5.31 9.88
CA PRO A 19 24.35 6.30 9.25
C PRO A 19 24.04 7.65 9.89
N THR A 20 25.02 8.22 10.58
CA THR A 20 24.97 9.60 11.05
C THR A 20 24.87 10.46 9.80
N VAL A 21 23.66 10.92 9.48
CA VAL A 21 23.46 11.83 8.36
C VAL A 21 24.18 13.13 8.74
N PRO A 22 25.24 13.52 8.03
CA PRO A 22 25.93 14.76 8.33
C PRO A 22 24.93 15.90 8.15
N MET A 23 24.81 16.75 9.17
CA MET A 23 23.99 17.95 9.08
C MET A 23 24.52 18.80 7.91
N PRO A 24 23.69 19.11 6.90
CA PRO A 24 24.12 19.95 5.80
C PRO A 24 24.61 21.31 6.30
N GLY A 25 25.65 21.86 5.65
CA GLY A 25 26.00 23.26 5.83
C GLY A 25 24.81 24.17 5.54
N TRP A 26 24.79 25.37 6.10
CA TRP A 26 23.65 26.29 6.03
C TRP A 26 23.21 26.58 4.57
N GLU A 27 24.14 26.70 3.62
CA GLU A 27 23.86 26.85 2.18
C GLU A 27 23.08 25.66 1.60
N HIS A 28 23.43 24.45 2.01
CA HIS A 28 22.82 23.22 1.52
C HIS A 28 21.42 23.00 2.13
N ARG A 29 21.18 23.55 3.33
CA ARG A 29 19.86 23.58 3.96
C ARG A 29 18.89 24.48 3.20
N GLU A 30 19.33 25.66 2.76
CA GLU A 30 18.47 26.59 2.01
C GLU A 30 18.08 26.00 0.64
N GLN A 31 19.01 25.36 -0.05
CA GLN A 31 18.74 24.66 -1.32
C GLN A 31 17.73 23.51 -1.13
N LEU A 32 17.85 22.73 -0.05
CA LEU A 32 16.89 21.67 0.27
C LEU A 32 15.49 22.23 0.57
N LEU A 33 15.40 23.35 1.28
CA LEU A 33 14.12 24.00 1.56
C LEU A 33 13.45 24.54 0.30
N GLN A 34 14.22 25.14 -0.61
CA GLN A 34 13.72 25.59 -1.90
C GLN A 34 13.23 24.43 -2.77
N ALA A 35 14.04 23.37 -2.90
CA ALA A 35 13.66 22.17 -3.64
C ALA A 35 12.41 21.49 -3.04
N ALA A 36 12.30 21.45 -1.71
CA ALA A 36 11.12 20.92 -1.04
C ALA A 36 9.86 21.77 -1.30
N ALA A 37 9.99 23.09 -1.33
CA ALA A 37 8.88 24.00 -1.64
C ALA A 37 8.41 23.86 -3.10
N GLU A 38 9.34 23.70 -4.04
CA GLU A 38 9.04 23.45 -5.45
C GLU A 38 8.36 22.09 -5.65
N LEU A 39 8.88 21.04 -5.02
CA LEU A 39 8.29 19.70 -5.05
C LEU A 39 6.89 19.70 -4.45
N HIS A 40 6.69 20.34 -3.30
CA HIS A 40 5.37 20.48 -2.68
C HIS A 40 4.40 21.17 -3.63
N THR A 41 4.80 22.28 -4.25
CA THR A 41 3.97 23.01 -5.21
C THR A 41 3.60 22.15 -6.43
N ALA A 42 4.54 21.35 -6.94
CA ALA A 42 4.29 20.45 -8.06
C ALA A 42 3.28 19.35 -7.69
N ILE A 43 3.43 18.77 -6.49
CA ILE A 43 2.51 17.74 -5.97
C ILE A 43 1.12 18.34 -5.73
N THR A 44 1.02 19.54 -5.16
CA THR A 44 -0.28 20.21 -4.95
C THR A 44 -1.00 20.42 -6.27
N LYS A 45 -0.33 20.98 -7.28
CA LYS A 45 -0.92 21.21 -8.62
C LYS A 45 -1.34 19.91 -9.30
N PHE A 46 -0.51 18.87 -9.20
CA PHE A 46 -0.86 17.56 -9.72
C PHE A 46 -2.10 17.00 -9.03
N THR A 47 -2.16 17.06 -7.70
CA THR A 47 -3.29 16.57 -6.90
C THR A 47 -4.56 17.34 -7.21
N GLU A 48 -4.50 18.67 -7.30
CA GLU A 48 -5.64 19.51 -7.70
C GLU A 48 -6.20 19.12 -9.07
N SER A 49 -5.32 18.79 -10.02
CA SER A 49 -5.73 18.33 -11.36
C SER A 49 -6.30 16.90 -11.37
N PHE A 50 -5.82 16.04 -10.47
CA PHE A 50 -6.19 14.62 -10.44
C PHE A 50 -7.44 14.33 -9.59
N MET A 51 -7.68 15.14 -8.55
CA MET A 51 -8.84 15.04 -7.66
C MET A 51 -10.20 14.93 -8.37
N PRO A 52 -10.53 15.75 -9.40
CA PRO A 52 -11.82 15.61 -10.09
C PRO A 52 -11.95 14.28 -10.83
N MET A 53 -10.85 13.78 -11.42
CA MET A 53 -10.81 12.49 -12.08
C MET A 53 -10.99 11.35 -11.07
N ALA A 54 -10.28 11.40 -9.95
CA ALA A 54 -10.41 10.43 -8.86
C ALA A 54 -11.84 10.39 -8.30
N ARG A 55 -12.49 11.56 -8.18
CA ARG A 55 -13.87 11.66 -7.71
C ARG A 55 -14.86 11.02 -8.68
N ALA A 56 -14.72 11.29 -9.98
CA ALA A 56 -15.54 10.64 -11.01
C ALA A 56 -15.37 9.11 -11.02
N LEU A 57 -14.12 8.64 -10.87
CA LEU A 57 -13.82 7.22 -10.72
C LEU A 57 -14.47 6.62 -9.47
N ALA A 58 -14.37 7.30 -8.32
CA ALA A 58 -14.98 6.86 -7.08
C ALA A 58 -16.52 6.76 -7.20
N ASP A 59 -17.16 7.73 -7.84
CA ASP A 59 -18.62 7.72 -8.07
C ASP A 59 -19.01 6.53 -8.98
N SER A 60 -18.23 6.27 -10.03
CA SER A 60 -18.46 5.12 -10.92
C SER A 60 -18.28 3.78 -10.19
N TYR A 61 -17.27 3.68 -9.33
CA TYR A 61 -17.01 2.49 -8.53
C TYR A 61 -18.12 2.26 -7.49
N ALA A 62 -18.59 3.31 -6.83
CA ALA A 62 -19.70 3.23 -5.89
C ALA A 62 -21.00 2.78 -6.58
N GLN A 63 -21.26 3.23 -7.81
CA GLN A 63 -22.38 2.73 -8.61
C GLN A 63 -22.23 1.24 -8.92
N PHE A 64 -21.05 0.80 -9.34
CA PHE A 64 -20.77 -0.60 -9.63
C PHE A 64 -20.94 -1.51 -8.41
N VAL A 65 -20.41 -1.12 -7.25
CA VAL A 65 -20.58 -1.87 -5.99
C VAL A 65 -22.06 -1.97 -5.60
N ARG A 66 -22.83 -0.89 -5.73
CA ARG A 66 -24.28 -0.93 -5.49
C ARG A 66 -24.99 -1.93 -6.40
N GLN A 67 -24.68 -1.92 -7.70
CA GLN A 67 -25.26 -2.87 -8.65
C GLN A 67 -24.91 -4.33 -8.29
N LEU A 68 -23.67 -4.58 -7.87
CA LEU A 68 -23.25 -5.91 -7.42
C LEU A 68 -23.98 -6.36 -6.15
N ARG A 69 -24.23 -5.44 -5.21
CA ARG A 69 -25.00 -5.72 -3.99
C ARG A 69 -26.47 -6.00 -4.30
N GLU A 70 -27.10 -5.19 -5.14
CA GLU A 70 -28.49 -5.40 -5.59
C GLU A 70 -28.67 -6.71 -6.35
N ALA A 71 -27.68 -7.10 -7.16
CA ALA A 71 -27.66 -8.38 -7.85
C ALA A 71 -27.31 -9.58 -6.94
N GLY A 72 -27.06 -9.35 -5.64
CA GLY A 72 -26.77 -10.39 -4.65
C GLY A 72 -25.39 -11.04 -4.82
N TYR A 73 -24.45 -10.37 -5.51
CA TYR A 73 -23.06 -10.82 -5.62
C TYR A 73 -22.21 -10.39 -4.43
N LEU A 74 -22.56 -9.29 -3.77
CA LEU A 74 -21.88 -8.78 -2.57
C LEU A 74 -22.81 -8.78 -1.36
N ASP A 75 -22.27 -9.06 -0.18
CA ASP A 75 -22.98 -8.96 1.10
C ASP A 75 -22.91 -7.52 1.69
N ASP A 76 -23.46 -7.33 2.88
CA ASP A 76 -23.46 -6.04 3.59
C ASP A 76 -22.05 -5.55 3.99
N GLN A 77 -21.04 -6.44 3.93
CA GLN A 77 -19.63 -6.13 4.21
C GLN A 77 -18.80 -5.99 2.92
N ASP A 78 -19.45 -5.87 1.76
CA ASP A 78 -18.84 -5.81 0.43
C ASP A 78 -17.98 -7.05 0.09
N GLN A 79 -18.27 -8.20 0.71
CA GLN A 79 -17.63 -9.47 0.40
C GLN A 79 -18.43 -10.25 -0.65
N PRO A 80 -17.77 -11.02 -1.53
CA PRO A 80 -18.46 -11.89 -2.47
C PRO A 80 -19.32 -12.94 -1.76
N VAL A 81 -20.63 -12.93 -2.02
CA VAL A 81 -21.58 -13.90 -1.45
C VAL A 81 -21.30 -15.32 -1.95
N LYS A 82 -20.80 -15.44 -3.19
CA LYS A 82 -20.46 -16.72 -3.80
C LYS A 82 -18.94 -16.85 -3.92
N PRO A 83 -18.36 -18.01 -3.53
CA PRO A 83 -16.97 -18.29 -3.87
C PRO A 83 -16.82 -18.26 -5.39
N ALA A 84 -15.73 -17.66 -5.86
CA ALA A 84 -15.42 -17.57 -7.29
C ALA A 84 -15.62 -18.94 -7.93
N ASP A 85 -16.41 -19.01 -9.00
CA ASP A 85 -16.68 -20.24 -9.74
C ASP A 85 -15.39 -20.63 -10.48
N ARG A 86 -14.51 -21.33 -9.77
CA ARG A 86 -13.24 -21.79 -10.32
C ARG A 86 -13.54 -23.13 -10.99
N PRO A 87 -13.26 -23.27 -12.29
CA PRO A 87 -13.47 -24.55 -12.95
C PRO A 87 -12.63 -25.63 -12.24
N ALA A 88 -13.13 -26.86 -12.18
CA ALA A 88 -12.56 -27.93 -11.35
C ALA A 88 -11.06 -28.22 -11.61
N TRP A 89 -10.52 -27.78 -12.75
CA TRP A 89 -9.10 -27.87 -13.09
C TRP A 89 -8.22 -26.80 -12.41
N GLN A 90 -8.78 -25.71 -11.89
CA GLN A 90 -8.07 -24.66 -11.11
C GLN A 90 -8.10 -24.89 -9.59
N SER A 91 -8.85 -25.88 -9.10
CA SER A 91 -8.84 -26.22 -7.68
C SER A 91 -7.59 -27.02 -7.32
N PRO A 92 -6.82 -26.64 -6.28
CA PRO A 92 -5.63 -27.39 -5.82
C PRO A 92 -5.90 -28.87 -5.51
N TYR A 93 -7.16 -29.23 -5.26
CA TYR A 93 -7.58 -30.56 -4.82
C TYR A 93 -8.32 -31.38 -5.89
N GLY A 94 -8.40 -30.89 -7.14
CA GLY A 94 -9.03 -31.61 -8.24
C GLY A 94 -10.53 -31.88 -8.06
N PRO A 95 -11.19 -32.49 -9.07
CA PRO A 95 -12.61 -32.81 -8.97
C PRO A 95 -12.88 -33.85 -7.88
N PRO A 96 -14.01 -33.75 -7.15
CA PRO A 96 -14.35 -34.70 -6.09
C PRO A 96 -14.45 -36.13 -6.64
N LYS A 97 -13.83 -37.09 -5.94
CA LYS A 97 -13.94 -38.53 -6.27
C LYS A 97 -15.40 -38.96 -6.22
N ARG A 98 -15.95 -39.40 -7.37
CA ARG A 98 -17.25 -40.08 -7.42
C ARG A 98 -17.15 -41.42 -6.68
N ARG A 99 -17.98 -41.65 -5.66
CA ARG A 99 -18.20 -42.99 -5.10
C ARG A 99 -18.99 -43.81 -6.13
N ARG A 100 -18.42 -44.92 -6.58
CA ARG A 100 -19.14 -46.00 -7.25
C ARG A 100 -19.58 -47.00 -6.20
#